data_AF-A0A7V6GM75-F1
#
_entry.id   AF-A0A7V6GM75-F1
#
_cell.length_a   1.000
_cell.length_b   1.000
_cell.length_c   1.000
_cell.angle_alpha   90.00
_cell.angle_beta   90.00
_cell.angle_gamma   90.00
#
_symmetry.space_group_name_H-M   'P 1'
#
loop_
_entity.id
_entity.type
_entity.pdbx_description
1 polymer ?
#
loop_
_entity_poly.entity_id
_entity_poly.type
_entity_poly.pdbx_seq_one_letter_code
_entity_poly.pdbx_strand_id
1 'polypeptide(L)'
;MKKNKIPEFKPVNKKGYFLLKILGTLLLISLILLTGCVSVPKYTYEEYKKIKALEGKEGKESSENSMETDNGVSDDLEVFYKDLDAYNNFISEFTGIYSKYYNMLLPLFDNFDSEQEDFDKKTQYAKSIISIHRDWLEEIKEVSVPDIMNKYNGLFRKYLEKEILFYESILRNDIELTEKYQIEASEIYDNIEDELQRIKNNFNSKSSELNIEKPFAE
;
A
#
# COMPACT_ATOMS: atom_id res chain seq x y z
N MET A 1 -21.94 -3.24 84.60
CA MET A 1 -21.05 -3.64 83.48
C MET A 1 -21.90 -3.79 82.21
N LYS A 2 -21.75 -2.89 81.24
CA LYS A 2 -22.48 -2.93 79.96
C LYS A 2 -21.76 -3.92 79.02
N LYS A 3 -22.45 -4.96 78.55
CA LYS A 3 -21.94 -5.84 77.49
C LYS A 3 -22.11 -5.14 76.15
N ASN A 4 -21.01 -4.87 75.44
CA ASN A 4 -21.01 -4.40 74.06
C ASN A 4 -21.61 -5.48 73.16
N LYS A 5 -22.68 -5.15 72.44
CA LYS A 5 -23.16 -5.96 71.31
C LYS A 5 -22.35 -5.57 70.07
N ILE A 6 -21.70 -6.56 69.46
CA ILE A 6 -21.09 -6.45 68.13
C ILE A 6 -22.23 -6.25 67.11
N PRO A 7 -22.14 -5.31 66.16
CA PRO A 7 -23.15 -5.15 65.14
C PRO A 7 -23.14 -6.34 64.18
N GLU A 8 -24.30 -6.98 64.00
CA GLU A 8 -24.52 -7.99 62.96
C GLU A 8 -24.44 -7.33 61.58
N PHE A 9 -23.48 -7.78 60.77
CA PHE A 9 -23.44 -7.45 59.35
C PHE A 9 -24.60 -8.16 58.64
N LYS A 10 -25.59 -7.37 58.19
CA LYS A 10 -26.60 -7.89 57.25
C LYS A 10 -25.91 -8.32 55.96
N PRO A 11 -26.21 -9.51 55.41
CA PRO A 11 -25.66 -9.91 54.13
C PRO A 11 -26.13 -8.94 53.05
N VAL A 12 -25.17 -8.33 52.37
CA VAL A 12 -25.42 -7.49 51.20
C VAL A 12 -26.17 -8.33 50.17
N ASN A 13 -27.33 -7.84 49.74
CA ASN A 13 -28.24 -8.54 48.84
C ASN A 13 -27.54 -8.81 47.50
N LYS A 14 -27.11 -10.05 47.28
CA LYS A 14 -26.34 -10.48 46.09
C LYS A 14 -27.08 -10.24 44.76
N LYS A 15 -28.41 -10.07 44.78
CA LYS A 15 -29.19 -9.76 43.57
C LYS A 15 -29.00 -8.31 43.09
N GLY A 16 -28.77 -7.36 44.01
CA GLY A 16 -28.50 -5.97 43.65
C GLY A 16 -27.13 -5.79 42.98
N TYR A 17 -26.12 -6.53 43.45
CA TYR A 17 -24.79 -6.54 42.84
C TYR A 17 -24.75 -7.24 41.48
N PHE A 18 -25.61 -8.23 41.26
CA PHE A 18 -25.71 -8.91 39.96
C PHE A 18 -26.35 -8.01 38.90
N LEU A 19 -27.41 -7.28 39.27
CA LEU A 19 -28.05 -6.29 38.38
C LEU A 19 -27.15 -5.06 38.14
N LEU A 20 -26.41 -4.57 39.14
CA LEU A 20 -25.42 -3.50 38.94
C LEU A 20 -24.24 -3.95 38.06
N LYS A 21 -23.80 -5.21 38.19
CA LYS A 21 -22.79 -5.78 37.30
C LYS A 21 -23.32 -5.95 35.88
N ILE A 22 -24.55 -6.44 35.70
CA ILE A 22 -25.15 -6.59 34.36
C ILE A 22 -25.36 -5.20 33.73
N LEU A 23 -25.89 -4.21 34.45
CA LEU A 23 -26.02 -2.85 33.94
C LEU A 23 -24.66 -2.20 33.66
N GLY A 24 -23.66 -2.40 34.52
CA GLY A 24 -22.30 -1.89 34.29
C GLY A 24 -21.60 -2.56 33.11
N THR A 25 -21.85 -3.86 32.87
CA THR A 25 -21.30 -4.60 31.72
C THR A 25 -22.02 -4.23 30.42
N LEU A 26 -23.35 -4.01 30.47
CA LEU A 26 -24.13 -3.48 29.33
C LEU A 26 -23.72 -2.04 29.00
N LEU A 27 -23.42 -1.21 30.00
CA LEU A 27 -22.90 0.14 29.78
C LEU A 27 -21.50 0.11 29.17
N LEU A 28 -20.64 -0.83 29.59
CA LEU A 28 -19.30 -1.04 29.00
C LEU A 28 -19.36 -1.59 27.57
N ILE A 29 -20.28 -2.52 27.27
CA ILE A 29 -20.49 -3.03 25.90
C ILE A 29 -21.09 -1.92 25.02
N SER A 30 -22.03 -1.11 25.55
CA SER A 30 -22.53 0.06 24.83
C SER A 30 -21.47 1.15 24.65
N LEU A 31 -20.53 1.29 25.59
CA LEU A 31 -19.40 2.20 25.45
C LEU A 31 -18.42 1.69 24.39
N ILE A 32 -18.11 0.39 24.34
CA ILE A 32 -17.25 -0.21 23.30
C ILE A 32 -17.90 -0.12 21.91
N LEU A 33 -19.23 -0.26 21.83
CA LEU A 33 -19.99 -0.09 20.58
C LEU A 33 -20.14 1.39 20.16
N LEU A 34 -20.13 2.34 21.10
CA LEU A 34 -20.23 3.79 20.83
C LEU A 34 -18.86 4.48 20.72
N THR A 35 -17.81 3.91 21.30
CA THR A 35 -16.39 4.22 21.03
C THR A 35 -15.85 3.31 19.93
N GLY A 36 -16.70 2.95 18.96
CA GLY A 36 -16.31 2.50 17.62
C GLY A 36 -15.50 3.54 16.84
N CYS A 37 -14.62 4.26 17.53
CA CYS A 37 -13.39 4.87 17.05
C CYS A 37 -12.28 3.81 17.05
N VAL A 38 -12.54 2.61 16.53
CA VAL A 38 -11.52 2.06 15.63
C VAL A 38 -11.77 2.87 14.37
N SER A 39 -11.02 3.95 14.18
CA SER A 39 -10.92 4.52 12.84
C SER A 39 -10.24 3.44 12.01
N VAL A 40 -11.04 2.50 11.51
CA VAL A 40 -10.73 1.77 10.30
C VAL A 40 -10.19 2.85 9.36
N PRO A 41 -8.95 2.70 8.84
CA PRO A 41 -8.41 3.70 7.95
C PRO A 41 -9.47 3.95 6.90
N LYS A 42 -9.90 5.21 6.84
CA LYS A 42 -11.20 5.55 6.24
C LYS A 42 -11.24 5.25 4.74
N TYR A 43 -10.12 4.87 4.15
CA TYR A 43 -9.96 4.55 2.74
C TYR A 43 -8.89 3.48 2.52
N THR A 44 -9.16 2.53 1.63
CA THR A 44 -8.09 1.73 0.98
C THR A 44 -7.49 2.51 -0.19
N TYR A 45 -6.28 2.11 -0.60
CA TYR A 45 -5.52 2.75 -1.67
C TYR A 45 -6.31 2.89 -3.00
N GLU A 46 -7.25 1.98 -3.27
CA GLU A 46 -8.18 2.04 -4.41
C GLU A 46 -9.15 3.24 -4.35
N GLU A 47 -9.52 3.69 -3.16
CA GLU A 47 -10.38 4.88 -2.99
C GLU A 47 -9.61 6.19 -3.20
N TYR A 48 -8.30 6.21 -2.97
CA TYR A 48 -7.43 7.36 -3.31
C TYR A 48 -7.24 7.51 -4.83
N LYS A 49 -7.05 6.41 -5.57
CA LYS A 49 -6.96 6.40 -7.05
C LYS A 49 -8.19 7.02 -7.73
N LYS A 50 -9.39 6.76 -7.20
CA LYS A 50 -10.65 7.33 -7.74
C LYS A 50 -10.71 8.85 -7.63
N ILE A 51 -10.04 9.45 -6.64
CA ILE A 51 -10.00 10.90 -6.43
C ILE A 51 -8.98 11.56 -7.37
N LYS A 52 -7.79 10.98 -7.55
CA LYS A 52 -6.74 11.52 -8.44
C LYS A 52 -7.09 11.42 -9.95
N ALA A 53 -7.89 10.43 -10.36
CA ALA A 53 -8.30 10.25 -11.76
C ALA A 53 -9.22 11.38 -12.30
N LEU A 54 -9.72 12.25 -11.43
CA LEU A 54 -10.60 13.36 -11.80
C LEU A 54 -9.87 14.68 -12.13
N GLU A 55 -8.54 14.77 -11.90
CA GLU A 55 -7.81 16.04 -11.96
C GLU A 55 -6.87 16.23 -13.17
N GLY A 56 -6.67 15.22 -14.04
CA GLY A 56 -5.66 15.29 -15.10
C GLY A 56 -6.20 15.24 -16.53
N LYS A 57 -6.62 16.37 -17.11
CA LYS A 57 -6.76 16.55 -18.57
C LYS A 57 -6.32 17.95 -19.01
N GLU A 58 -5.65 17.97 -20.18
CA GLU A 58 -5.14 19.12 -20.99
C GLU A 58 -3.68 19.51 -20.67
N GLY A 59 -2.69 19.60 -21.59
CA GLY A 59 -2.58 19.38 -23.03
C GLY A 59 -1.58 20.37 -23.69
N LYS A 60 -0.53 19.84 -24.38
CA LYS A 60 0.28 20.41 -25.52
C LYS A 60 1.06 21.74 -25.34
N GLU A 61 2.15 22.11 -26.03
CA GLU A 61 2.80 21.74 -27.32
C GLU A 61 4.30 22.19 -27.39
N SER A 62 4.98 21.82 -28.49
CA SER A 62 6.42 21.65 -28.85
C SER A 62 7.33 22.88 -29.16
N SER A 63 8.68 22.70 -29.24
CA SER A 63 9.48 22.68 -30.51
C SER A 63 11.05 22.65 -30.36
N GLU A 64 11.68 21.87 -31.26
CA GLU A 64 13.03 21.84 -31.92
C GLU A 64 14.11 22.91 -31.62
N ASN A 65 15.45 22.71 -31.74
CA ASN A 65 16.20 22.14 -32.88
C ASN A 65 17.74 21.99 -32.64
N SER A 66 18.39 21.24 -33.55
CA SER A 66 19.78 21.33 -34.08
C SER A 66 20.90 20.39 -33.58
N MET A 67 21.54 19.76 -34.57
CA MET A 67 22.61 18.74 -34.53
C MET A 67 24.02 19.36 -34.58
N GLU A 68 24.97 18.73 -33.88
CA GLU A 68 26.37 18.58 -34.28
C GLU A 68 26.89 17.21 -33.76
N THR A 69 27.42 16.37 -34.65
CA THR A 69 27.99 15.05 -34.31
C THR A 69 29.51 15.13 -34.23
N ASP A 70 30.06 14.77 -33.07
CA ASP A 70 31.46 14.41 -32.86
C ASP A 70 31.51 12.93 -32.44
N ASN A 71 32.57 12.18 -32.73
CA ASN A 71 32.56 10.71 -32.66
C ASN A 71 32.32 10.11 -31.25
N GLY A 72 32.35 10.91 -30.17
CA GLY A 72 31.89 10.51 -28.83
C GLY A 72 30.35 10.53 -28.66
N VAL A 73 29.63 11.26 -29.52
CA VAL A 73 28.17 11.27 -29.60
C VAL A 73 27.65 9.92 -30.07
N SER A 74 28.39 9.21 -30.94
CA SER A 74 27.96 7.90 -31.45
C SER A 74 27.88 6.84 -30.35
N ASP A 75 28.89 6.77 -29.48
CA ASP A 75 28.94 5.79 -28.39
C ASP A 75 27.90 6.13 -27.30
N ASP A 76 27.77 7.40 -26.94
CA ASP A 76 26.76 7.85 -25.98
C ASP A 76 25.32 7.65 -26.48
N LEU A 77 25.10 7.79 -27.80
CA LEU A 77 23.81 7.54 -28.44
C LEU A 77 23.48 6.05 -28.45
N GLU A 78 24.46 5.18 -28.73
CA GLU A 78 24.30 3.73 -28.65
C GLU A 78 23.96 3.28 -27.23
N VAL A 79 24.67 3.79 -26.21
CA VAL A 79 24.39 3.51 -24.80
C VAL A 79 22.99 3.99 -24.42
N PHE A 80 22.60 5.20 -24.83
CA PHE A 80 21.27 5.75 -24.56
C PHE A 80 20.15 4.84 -25.10
N TYR A 81 20.23 4.43 -26.36
CA TYR A 81 19.20 3.57 -26.95
C TYR A 81 19.18 2.18 -26.33
N LYS A 82 20.35 1.62 -26.00
CA LYS A 82 20.42 0.35 -25.28
C LYS A 82 19.73 0.41 -23.91
N ASP A 83 19.94 1.48 -23.16
CA ASP A 83 19.31 1.66 -21.84
C ASP A 83 17.81 1.93 -21.98
N LEU A 84 17.39 2.67 -23.01
CA LEU A 84 15.97 2.93 -23.29
C LEU A 84 15.23 1.64 -23.69
N ASP A 85 15.84 0.81 -24.53
CA ASP A 85 15.31 -0.50 -24.89
C ASP A 85 15.23 -1.44 -23.68
N ALA A 86 16.27 -1.43 -22.83
CA ALA A 86 16.26 -2.21 -21.59
C ALA A 86 15.14 -1.75 -20.63
N TYR A 87 14.93 -0.44 -20.49
CA TYR A 87 13.80 0.13 -19.74
C TYR A 87 12.46 -0.32 -20.32
N ASN A 88 12.25 -0.19 -21.64
CA ASN A 88 10.99 -0.53 -22.29
C ASN A 88 10.66 -2.02 -22.17
N ASN A 89 11.66 -2.89 -22.36
CA ASN A 89 11.51 -4.33 -22.18
C ASN A 89 11.11 -4.67 -20.74
N PHE A 90 11.81 -4.10 -19.75
CA PHE A 90 11.47 -4.28 -18.34
C PHE A 90 10.05 -3.80 -18.01
N ILE A 91 9.68 -2.59 -18.42
CA ILE A 91 8.34 -2.03 -18.13
C ILE A 91 7.24 -2.86 -18.80
N SER A 92 7.46 -3.36 -20.02
CA SER A 92 6.49 -4.21 -20.71
C SER A 92 6.24 -5.51 -19.94
N GLU A 93 7.31 -6.21 -19.56
CA GLU A 93 7.23 -7.44 -18.75
C GLU A 93 6.58 -7.17 -17.39
N PHE A 94 7.07 -6.14 -16.68
CA PHE A 94 6.58 -5.73 -15.38
C PHE A 94 5.08 -5.37 -15.41
N THR A 95 4.61 -4.69 -16.45
CA THR A 95 3.18 -4.34 -16.62
C THR A 95 2.31 -5.59 -16.79
N GLY A 96 2.81 -6.61 -17.48
CA GLY A 96 2.12 -7.89 -17.61
C GLY A 96 1.93 -8.57 -16.25
N ILE A 97 3.00 -8.66 -15.47
CA ILE A 97 2.99 -9.23 -14.11
C ILE A 97 2.07 -8.40 -13.21
N TYR A 98 2.23 -7.07 -13.19
CA TYR A 98 1.41 -6.16 -12.40
C TYR A 98 -0.08 -6.37 -12.68
N SER A 99 -0.47 -6.37 -13.97
CA SER A 99 -1.87 -6.50 -14.37
C SER A 99 -2.47 -7.84 -13.95
N LYS A 100 -1.70 -8.94 -14.07
CA LYS A 100 -2.11 -10.28 -13.62
C LYS A 100 -2.50 -10.27 -12.15
N TYR A 101 -1.59 -9.82 -11.28
CA TYR A 101 -1.80 -9.86 -9.83
C TYR A 101 -2.82 -8.82 -9.34
N TYR A 102 -2.78 -7.62 -9.90
CA TYR A 102 -3.74 -6.57 -9.59
C TYR A 102 -5.18 -7.02 -9.86
N ASN A 103 -5.43 -7.65 -11.02
CA ASN A 103 -6.76 -8.16 -11.35
C ASN A 103 -7.24 -9.29 -10.42
N MET A 104 -6.31 -10.08 -9.86
CA MET A 104 -6.65 -11.11 -8.86
C MET A 104 -6.97 -10.48 -7.49
N LEU A 105 -6.27 -9.40 -7.13
CA LEU A 105 -6.39 -8.73 -5.84
C LEU A 105 -7.59 -7.77 -5.75
N LEU A 106 -7.92 -7.06 -6.83
CA LEU A 106 -8.98 -6.05 -6.85
C LEU A 106 -10.31 -6.53 -6.23
N PRO A 107 -10.90 -7.68 -6.63
CA PRO A 107 -12.13 -8.15 -6.01
C PRO A 107 -11.94 -8.56 -4.55
N LEU A 108 -10.74 -8.97 -4.14
CA LEU A 108 -10.46 -9.35 -2.75
C LEU A 108 -10.38 -8.12 -1.84
N PHE A 109 -9.81 -7.01 -2.32
CA PHE A 109 -9.80 -5.74 -1.59
C PHE A 109 -11.24 -5.25 -1.36
N ASP A 110 -12.04 -5.17 -2.42
CA ASP A 110 -13.45 -4.76 -2.33
C ASP A 110 -14.25 -5.61 -1.32
N ASN A 111 -14.04 -6.93 -1.34
CA ASN A 111 -14.69 -7.86 -0.42
C ASN A 111 -14.15 -7.74 1.02
N PHE A 112 -12.86 -7.51 1.21
CA PHE A 112 -12.25 -7.31 2.52
C PHE A 112 -12.76 -6.03 3.20
N ASP A 113 -12.89 -4.95 2.43
CA ASP A 113 -13.34 -3.64 2.92
C ASP A 113 -14.83 -3.61 3.22
N SER A 114 -15.64 -4.23 2.36
CA SER A 114 -17.10 -4.28 2.53
C SER A 114 -17.55 -5.24 3.64
N GLU A 115 -16.73 -6.23 4.00
CA GLU A 115 -17.07 -7.17 5.07
C GLU A 115 -16.77 -6.56 6.45
N GLN A 116 -17.85 -6.19 7.16
CA GLN A 116 -17.82 -5.50 8.45
C GLN A 116 -18.26 -6.39 9.63
N GLU A 117 -19.04 -7.44 9.37
CA GLU A 117 -19.71 -8.22 10.42
C GLU A 117 -19.18 -9.65 10.53
N ASP A 118 -18.67 -10.23 9.45
CA ASP A 118 -18.15 -11.60 9.42
C ASP A 118 -16.60 -11.62 9.49
N PHE A 119 -16.09 -11.72 10.72
CA PHE A 119 -14.65 -11.78 10.98
C PHE A 119 -13.97 -12.98 10.34
N ASP A 120 -14.67 -14.12 10.21
CA ASP A 120 -14.11 -15.32 9.59
C ASP A 120 -13.93 -15.14 8.09
N LYS A 121 -14.87 -14.50 7.40
CA LYS A 121 -14.70 -14.12 5.98
C LYS A 121 -13.61 -13.07 5.79
N LYS A 122 -13.57 -12.05 6.64
CA LYS A 122 -12.52 -11.01 6.59
C LYS A 122 -11.12 -11.63 6.74
N THR A 123 -10.99 -12.61 7.64
CA THR A 123 -9.79 -13.44 7.82
C THR A 123 -9.45 -14.25 6.57
N GLN A 124 -10.44 -14.84 5.89
CA GLN A 124 -10.24 -15.59 4.65
C GLN A 124 -9.75 -14.70 3.49
N TYR A 125 -10.32 -13.50 3.35
CA TYR A 125 -9.86 -12.53 2.34
C TYR A 125 -8.42 -12.09 2.62
N ALA A 126 -8.08 -11.70 3.85
CA ALA A 126 -6.72 -11.32 4.22
C ALA A 126 -5.70 -12.44 3.93
N LYS A 127 -6.02 -13.70 4.26
CA LYS A 127 -5.16 -14.85 3.92
C LYS A 127 -4.96 -15.02 2.42
N SER A 128 -6.02 -14.84 1.63
CA SER A 128 -5.96 -14.94 0.17
C SER A 128 -5.10 -13.82 -0.43
N ILE A 129 -5.30 -12.60 0.05
CA ILE A 129 -4.50 -11.42 -0.33
C ILE A 129 -3.01 -11.65 -0.01
N ILE A 130 -2.67 -12.11 1.20
CA ILE A 130 -1.29 -12.46 1.58
C ILE A 130 -0.68 -13.48 0.62
N SER A 131 -1.43 -14.55 0.29
CA SER A 131 -0.94 -15.57 -0.63
C SER A 131 -0.60 -14.97 -2.00
N ILE A 132 -1.50 -14.16 -2.55
CA ILE A 132 -1.33 -13.57 -3.87
C ILE A 132 -0.19 -12.54 -3.88
N HIS A 133 -0.03 -11.73 -2.84
CA HIS A 133 1.14 -10.84 -2.73
C HIS A 133 2.46 -11.60 -2.61
N ARG A 134 2.48 -12.75 -1.91
CA ARG A 134 3.69 -13.59 -1.83
C ARG A 134 4.03 -14.17 -3.19
N ASP A 135 3.03 -14.69 -3.91
CA ASP A 135 3.23 -15.19 -5.28
C ASP A 135 3.74 -14.07 -6.20
N TRP A 136 3.19 -12.85 -6.07
CA TRP A 136 3.65 -11.68 -6.81
C TRP A 136 5.10 -11.31 -6.48
N LEU A 137 5.45 -11.32 -5.20
CA LEU A 137 6.80 -11.02 -4.73
C LEU A 137 7.82 -12.03 -5.25
N GLU A 138 7.48 -13.32 -5.32
CA GLU A 138 8.36 -14.35 -5.90
C GLU A 138 8.52 -14.16 -7.41
N GLU A 139 7.44 -13.94 -8.17
CA GLU A 139 7.53 -13.72 -9.63
C GLU A 139 8.37 -12.47 -9.96
N ILE A 140 8.21 -11.38 -9.21
CA ILE A 140 9.00 -10.15 -9.40
C ILE A 140 10.48 -10.32 -9.04
N LYS A 141 10.84 -11.26 -8.15
CA LYS A 141 12.25 -11.56 -7.85
C LYS A 141 12.96 -12.24 -9.01
N GLU A 142 12.22 -12.91 -9.89
CA GLU A 142 12.75 -13.66 -11.03
C GLU A 142 12.91 -12.80 -12.29
N VAL A 143 12.28 -11.62 -12.32
CA VAL A 143 12.37 -10.67 -13.46
C VAL A 143 13.82 -10.21 -13.65
N SER A 144 14.26 -10.20 -14.90
CA SER A 144 15.56 -9.62 -15.27
C SER A 144 15.51 -8.10 -15.18
N VAL A 145 16.21 -7.52 -14.21
CA VAL A 145 16.16 -6.08 -13.94
C VAL A 145 17.38 -5.37 -14.54
N PRO A 146 17.20 -4.41 -15.47
CA PRO A 146 18.30 -3.59 -15.95
C PRO A 146 18.75 -2.61 -14.86
N ASP A 147 20.02 -2.20 -14.90
CA ASP A 147 20.63 -1.42 -13.82
C ASP A 147 19.86 -0.13 -13.48
N ILE A 148 19.32 0.54 -14.51
CA ILE A 148 18.51 1.75 -14.37
C ILE A 148 17.20 1.53 -13.58
N MET A 149 16.68 0.31 -13.53
CA MET A 149 15.43 -0.06 -12.85
C MET A 149 15.65 -0.75 -11.50
N ASN A 150 16.90 -0.99 -11.07
CA ASN A 150 17.19 -1.70 -9.83
C ASN A 150 16.53 -1.07 -8.58
N LYS A 151 16.60 0.26 -8.47
CA LYS A 151 15.99 0.97 -7.33
C LYS A 151 14.46 0.92 -7.39
N TYR A 152 13.86 1.10 -8.57
CA TYR A 152 12.42 0.97 -8.77
C TYR A 152 11.92 -0.43 -8.35
N ASN A 153 12.55 -1.49 -8.87
CA ASN A 153 12.17 -2.87 -8.53
C ASN A 153 12.37 -3.16 -7.04
N GLY A 154 13.46 -2.66 -6.45
CA GLY A 154 13.73 -2.81 -5.03
C GLY A 154 12.68 -2.14 -4.13
N LEU A 155 12.20 -0.95 -4.50
CA LEU A 155 11.10 -0.28 -3.81
C LEU A 155 9.79 -1.05 -3.96
N PHE A 156 9.48 -1.51 -5.18
CA PHE A 156 8.27 -2.29 -5.44
C PHE A 156 8.21 -3.58 -4.61
N ARG A 157 9.32 -4.31 -4.51
CA ARG A 157 9.41 -5.50 -3.66
C ARG A 157 9.20 -5.18 -2.18
N LYS A 158 9.80 -4.10 -1.68
CA LYS A 158 9.59 -3.65 -0.29
C LYS A 158 8.13 -3.27 -0.03
N TYR A 159 7.47 -2.64 -1.01
CA TYR A 159 6.05 -2.32 -0.91
C TYR A 159 5.23 -3.61 -0.72
N LEU A 160 5.43 -4.63 -1.56
CA LEU A 160 4.74 -5.93 -1.40
C LEU A 160 5.03 -6.59 -0.05
N GLU A 161 6.27 -6.51 0.43
CA GLU A 161 6.64 -7.02 1.77
C GLU A 161 5.86 -6.31 2.88
N LYS A 162 5.63 -4.98 2.76
CA LYS A 162 4.83 -4.23 3.74
C LYS A 162 3.34 -4.52 3.65
N GLU A 163 2.79 -4.67 2.44
CA GLU A 163 1.41 -5.11 2.25
C GLU A 163 1.17 -6.47 2.93
N ILE A 164 2.07 -7.44 2.72
CA ILE A 164 1.99 -8.74 3.40
C ILE A 164 1.96 -8.58 4.92
N LEU A 165 2.88 -7.77 5.47
CA LEU A 165 2.97 -7.53 6.91
C LEU A 165 1.73 -6.83 7.48
N PHE A 166 1.12 -5.92 6.72
CA PHE A 166 -0.15 -5.26 7.04
C PHE A 166 -1.30 -6.26 7.18
N TYR A 167 -1.50 -7.14 6.19
CA TYR A 167 -2.56 -8.15 6.30
C TYR A 167 -2.25 -9.18 7.40
N GLU A 168 -0.98 -9.53 7.62
CA GLU A 168 -0.58 -10.40 8.74
C GLU A 168 -0.83 -9.76 10.12
N SER A 169 -0.68 -8.44 10.27
CA SER A 169 -1.00 -7.76 11.54
C SER A 169 -2.50 -7.70 11.78
N ILE A 170 -3.32 -7.54 10.73
CA ILE A 170 -4.78 -7.68 10.83
C ILE A 170 -5.16 -9.06 11.35
N LEU A 171 -4.57 -10.13 10.81
CA LEU A 171 -4.83 -11.51 11.26
C LEU A 171 -4.43 -11.76 12.72
N ARG A 172 -3.48 -10.99 13.25
CA ARG A 172 -3.03 -11.04 14.64
C ARG A 172 -3.84 -10.11 15.56
N ASN A 173 -4.75 -9.32 15.02
CA ASN A 173 -5.45 -8.23 15.72
C ASN A 173 -4.48 -7.23 16.39
N ASP A 174 -3.35 -6.96 15.73
CA ASP A 174 -2.33 -6.02 16.23
C ASP A 174 -2.48 -4.67 15.53
N ILE A 175 -3.17 -3.75 16.19
CA ILE A 175 -3.52 -2.42 15.63
C ILE A 175 -2.26 -1.56 15.43
N GLU A 176 -1.32 -1.60 16.38
CA GLU A 176 -0.10 -0.78 16.31
C GLU A 176 0.78 -1.21 15.13
N LEU A 177 0.93 -2.52 14.90
CA LEU A 177 1.63 -3.03 13.73
C LEU A 177 0.88 -2.74 12.43
N THR A 178 -0.45 -2.81 12.45
CA THR A 178 -1.28 -2.53 11.26
C THR A 178 -1.10 -1.08 10.81
N GLU A 179 -1.21 -0.11 11.72
CA GLU A 179 -0.98 1.31 11.42
C GLU A 179 0.44 1.55 10.92
N LYS A 180 1.45 0.98 11.59
CA LYS A 180 2.85 1.09 11.19
C LYS A 180 3.08 0.60 9.75
N TYR A 181 2.62 -0.61 9.43
CA TYR A 181 2.86 -1.18 8.09
C TYR A 181 2.07 -0.48 7.00
N GLN A 182 0.89 0.06 7.33
CA GLN A 182 0.14 0.91 6.40
C GLN A 182 0.91 2.18 6.04
N ILE A 183 1.47 2.88 7.03
CA ILE A 183 2.27 4.10 6.82
C ILE A 183 3.50 3.77 6.00
N GLU A 184 4.27 2.74 6.40
CA GLU A 184 5.48 2.33 5.69
C GLU A 184 5.19 1.91 4.23
N ALA A 185 4.10 1.18 3.97
CA ALA A 185 3.70 0.79 2.62
C ALA A 185 3.37 2.02 1.76
N SER A 186 2.63 2.98 2.33
CA SER A 186 2.24 4.22 1.63
C SER A 186 3.47 5.06 1.26
N GLU A 187 4.38 5.26 2.21
CA GLU A 187 5.63 6.00 1.96
C GLU A 187 6.48 5.32 0.88
N ILE A 188 6.57 3.99 0.89
CA ILE A 188 7.32 3.27 -0.16
C ILE A 188 6.62 3.44 -1.51
N TYR A 189 5.28 3.40 -1.55
CA TYR A 189 4.53 3.57 -2.78
C TYR A 189 4.77 4.95 -3.43
N ASP A 190 4.74 6.03 -2.65
CA ASP A 190 5.07 7.38 -3.16
C ASP A 190 6.49 7.42 -3.74
N ASN A 191 7.45 6.77 -3.05
CA ASN A 191 8.83 6.67 -3.54
C ASN A 191 8.97 5.86 -4.85
N ILE A 192 8.04 4.93 -5.16
CA ILE A 192 8.02 4.20 -6.43
C ILE A 192 7.65 5.14 -7.58
N GLU A 193 6.64 5.98 -7.37
CA GLU A 193 6.22 6.99 -8.38
C GLU A 193 7.33 8.01 -8.63
N ASP A 194 7.94 8.53 -7.55
CA ASP A 194 9.05 9.47 -7.63
C ASP A 194 10.27 8.87 -8.35
N GLU A 195 10.61 7.61 -8.05
CA GLU A 195 11.73 6.94 -8.69
C GLU A 195 11.48 6.70 -10.19
N LEU A 196 10.26 6.31 -10.56
CA LEU A 196 9.89 6.16 -11.97
C LEU A 196 9.96 7.49 -12.72
N GLN A 197 9.49 8.57 -12.10
CA GLN A 197 9.57 9.90 -12.68
C GLN A 197 11.02 10.37 -12.80
N ARG A 198 11.86 10.12 -11.79
CA ARG A 198 13.30 10.40 -11.82
C ARG A 198 13.98 9.70 -12.99
N ILE A 199 13.67 8.42 -13.24
CA ILE A 199 14.23 7.65 -14.36
C ILE A 199 13.80 8.25 -15.71
N LYS A 200 12.51 8.58 -15.88
CA LYS A 200 12.02 9.24 -17.10
C LYS A 200 12.67 10.61 -17.33
N ASN A 201 12.82 11.40 -16.28
CA ASN A 201 13.49 12.70 -16.33
C ASN A 201 14.97 12.55 -16.70
N ASN A 202 15.66 11.51 -16.21
CA ASN A 202 17.04 11.22 -16.60
C ASN A 202 17.16 10.94 -18.11
N PHE A 203 16.25 10.14 -18.67
CA PHE A 203 16.22 9.90 -20.12
C PHE A 203 15.95 11.19 -20.91
N ASN A 204 14.97 12.01 -20.49
CA ASN A 204 14.68 13.29 -21.15
C ASN A 204 15.84 14.30 -21.03
N SER A 205 16.58 14.29 -19.91
CA SER A 205 17.78 15.11 -19.75
C SER A 205 18.88 14.65 -20.72
N LYS A 206 19.15 13.34 -20.77
CA LYS A 206 20.18 12.78 -21.65
C LYS A 206 19.81 12.93 -23.13
N SER A 207 18.54 12.81 -23.50
CA SER A 207 18.08 13.06 -24.87
C SER A 207 18.31 14.51 -25.29
N SER A 208 18.13 15.45 -24.36
CA SER A 208 18.41 16.88 -24.60
C SER A 208 19.91 17.14 -24.79
N GLU A 209 20.78 16.50 -23.98
CA GLU A 209 22.24 16.57 -24.16
C GLU A 209 22.70 16.00 -25.50
N LEU A 210 22.02 14.96 -25.99
CA LEU A 210 22.31 14.29 -27.26
C LEU A 210 21.63 14.94 -28.47
N ASN A 211 20.86 16.02 -28.27
CA ASN A 211 20.07 16.70 -29.31
C ASN A 211 19.12 15.76 -30.08
N ILE A 212 18.44 14.84 -29.36
CA ILE A 212 17.44 13.91 -29.91
C ILE A 212 16.07 14.13 -29.25
N GLU A 213 15.02 13.54 -29.84
CA GLU A 213 13.66 13.64 -29.33
C GLU A 213 13.53 13.07 -27.90
N LYS A 214 12.75 13.74 -27.05
CA LYS A 214 12.45 13.27 -25.69
C LYS A 214 11.62 11.98 -25.75
N PRO A 215 12.06 10.89 -25.11
CA PRO A 215 11.31 9.62 -25.12
C PRO A 215 10.05 9.64 -24.25
N PHE A 216 9.94 10.54 -23.27
CA PHE A 216 8.80 10.59 -22.34
C PHE A 216 8.13 11.97 -22.33
N ALA A 217 6.79 11.97 -22.24
CA ALA A 217 6.00 13.18 -22.02
C ALA A 217 6.25 13.78 -20.63
N GLU A 218 6.09 15.09 -20.52
CA GLU A 218 6.15 15.87 -19.26
C GLU A 218 4.87 15.70 -18.41
#